data_AF-A0A3A8R6V3-F1
#
_entry.id   AF-A0A3A8R6V3-F1
#
_cell.length_a   1.000
_cell.length_b   1.000
_cell.length_c   1.000
_cell.angle_alpha   90.00
_cell.angle_beta   90.00
_cell.angle_gamma   90.00
#
_symmetry.space_group_name_H-M   'P 1'
#
loop_
_entity.id
_entity.type
_entity.pdbx_description
1 polymer ?
#
loop_
_entity_poly.entity_id
_entity_poly.type
_entity_poly.pdbx_seq_one_letter_code
_entity_poly.pdbx_strand_id
1 'polypeptide(L)'
;MGSYPYSEGIKELRAGNFENAQRLVEQAKKQGDASVEELHAMAFAMDGHGQRGFATELLQEALRQQPTAVEPACVLAMYHLEKQEDAQAEAILKPALAASPEHPKANLCMAMALAKTETAKARAHLVKAAKDTDADVREQAAALDKVLAQHEPR
;
A
#
# COMPACT_ATOMS: atom_id res chain seq x y z
N MET A 1 -9.61 -19.68 11.59
CA MET A 1 -9.53 -20.65 10.47
C MET A 1 -9.56 -19.80 9.22
N GLY A 2 -8.44 -19.67 8.50
CA GLY A 2 -8.41 -18.88 7.26
C GLY A 2 -9.45 -19.41 6.28
N SER A 3 -10.03 -18.53 5.46
CA SER A 3 -11.04 -18.94 4.50
C SER A 3 -10.37 -19.90 3.48
N TYR A 4 -10.76 -21.17 3.50
CA TYR A 4 -10.25 -22.23 2.60
C TYR A 4 -10.06 -21.76 1.15
N PRO A 5 -11.05 -21.10 0.50
CA PRO A 5 -10.89 -20.60 -0.86
C PRO A 5 -9.81 -19.52 -1.01
N TYR A 6 -9.47 -18.79 0.05
CA TYR A 6 -8.43 -17.77 0.03
C TYR A 6 -7.03 -18.37 -0.07
N SER A 7 -6.74 -19.34 0.81
CA SER A 7 -5.46 -20.05 0.80
C SER A 7 -5.23 -20.84 -0.50
N GLU A 8 -6.30 -21.41 -1.07
CA GLU A 8 -6.24 -22.15 -2.32
C GLU A 8 -6.13 -21.21 -3.52
N GLY A 9 -6.79 -20.04 -3.48
CA GLY A 9 -6.61 -19.00 -4.49
C GLY A 9 -5.16 -18.53 -4.60
N ILE A 10 -4.47 -18.33 -3.47
CA ILE A 10 -3.03 -17.96 -3.46
C ILE A 10 -2.17 -19.07 -4.06
N LYS A 11 -2.48 -20.34 -3.78
CA LYS A 11 -1.76 -21.49 -4.38
C LYS A 11 -1.95 -21.53 -5.90
N GLU A 12 -3.18 -21.35 -6.38
CA GLU A 12 -3.48 -21.31 -7.81
C GLU A 12 -2.76 -20.15 -8.51
N LEU A 13 -2.66 -18.98 -7.87
CA LEU A 13 -1.85 -17.86 -8.39
C LEU A 13 -0.38 -18.25 -8.54
N ARG A 14 0.21 -18.86 -7.49
CA ARG A 14 1.60 -19.33 -7.54
C ARG A 14 1.82 -20.40 -8.61
N ALA A 15 0.78 -21.18 -8.93
CA ALA A 15 0.80 -22.17 -10.00
C ALA A 15 0.57 -21.55 -11.40
N GLY A 16 0.27 -20.25 -11.50
CA GLY A 16 -0.04 -19.55 -12.75
C GLY A 16 -1.46 -19.77 -13.26
N ASN A 17 -2.33 -20.39 -12.46
CA ASN A 17 -3.71 -20.70 -12.83
C ASN A 17 -4.65 -19.54 -12.48
N PHE A 18 -4.55 -18.46 -13.24
CA PHE A 18 -5.23 -17.19 -12.93
C PHE A 18 -6.75 -17.31 -12.88
N GLU A 19 -7.37 -18.04 -13.82
CA GLU A 19 -8.82 -18.21 -13.85
C GLU A 19 -9.34 -18.93 -12.58
N ASN A 20 -8.62 -19.97 -12.14
CA ASN A 20 -8.97 -20.69 -10.91
C ASN A 20 -8.80 -19.81 -9.68
N ALA A 21 -7.69 -19.07 -9.61
CA ALA A 21 -7.44 -18.12 -8.53
C ALA A 21 -8.53 -17.06 -8.45
N GLN A 22 -8.92 -16.45 -9.58
CA GLN A 22 -10.01 -15.46 -9.62
C GLN A 22 -11.33 -16.05 -9.14
N ARG A 23 -11.69 -17.25 -9.61
CA ARG A 23 -12.91 -17.94 -9.16
C ARG A 23 -12.90 -18.20 -7.66
N LEU A 24 -11.77 -18.65 -7.12
CA LEU A 24 -11.61 -18.91 -5.69
C LEU A 24 -11.66 -17.61 -4.87
N VAL A 25 -11.07 -16.52 -5.39
CA VAL A 25 -11.16 -15.18 -4.80
C VAL A 25 -12.60 -14.69 -4.76
N GLU A 26 -13.35 -14.79 -5.86
CA GLU A 26 -14.75 -14.40 -5.89
C GLU A 26 -15.60 -15.23 -4.91
N GLN A 27 -15.32 -16.53 -4.80
CA GLN A 27 -15.96 -17.39 -3.81
C GLN A 27 -15.62 -16.97 -2.39
N ALA A 28 -14.37 -16.63 -2.12
CA ALA A 28 -13.95 -16.16 -0.80
C ALA A 28 -14.57 -14.79 -0.46
N LYS A 29 -14.63 -13.86 -1.43
CA LYS A 29 -15.32 -12.56 -1.28
C LYS A 29 -16.81 -12.76 -0.96
N LYS A 30 -17.49 -13.73 -1.58
CA LYS A 30 -18.90 -14.05 -1.29
C LYS A 30 -19.12 -14.61 0.12
N GLN A 31 -18.13 -15.27 0.69
CA GLN A 31 -18.20 -15.78 2.06
C GLN A 31 -18.04 -14.67 3.10
N GLY A 32 -17.40 -13.54 2.74
CA GLY A 32 -17.31 -12.35 3.59
C GLY A 32 -16.34 -12.46 4.77
N ASP A 33 -15.62 -13.58 4.89
CA ASP A 33 -14.80 -13.92 6.06
C ASP A 33 -13.28 -13.65 5.87
N ALA A 34 -12.88 -13.02 4.76
CA ALA A 34 -11.46 -12.79 4.48
C ALA A 34 -10.88 -11.71 5.40
N SER A 35 -9.78 -12.01 6.08
CA SER A 35 -9.09 -11.04 6.94
C SER A 35 -8.34 -9.98 6.11
N VAL A 36 -7.97 -8.86 6.76
CA VAL A 36 -7.17 -7.79 6.14
C VAL A 36 -5.84 -8.32 5.60
N GLU A 37 -5.20 -9.22 6.34
CA GLU A 37 -3.93 -9.85 5.95
C GLU A 37 -4.10 -10.77 4.74
N GLU A 38 -5.20 -11.54 4.70
CA GLU A 38 -5.56 -12.36 3.55
C GLU A 38 -5.76 -11.45 2.33
N LEU A 39 -6.62 -10.44 2.43
CA LEU A 39 -6.89 -9.45 1.38
C LEU A 39 -5.62 -8.81 0.84
N HIS A 40 -4.70 -8.41 1.73
CA HIS A 40 -3.41 -7.87 1.35
C HIS A 40 -2.54 -8.89 0.59
N ALA A 41 -2.39 -10.10 1.12
CA ALA A 41 -1.54 -11.14 0.52
C ALA A 41 -2.02 -11.52 -0.89
N MET A 42 -3.32 -11.58 -1.10
CA MET A 42 -3.89 -11.84 -2.42
C MET A 42 -3.78 -10.65 -3.36
N ALA A 43 -3.96 -9.43 -2.86
CA ALA A 43 -3.71 -8.25 -3.67
C ALA A 43 -2.27 -8.22 -4.19
N PHE A 44 -1.31 -8.53 -3.33
CA PHE A 44 0.10 -8.65 -3.70
C PHE A 44 0.32 -9.74 -4.76
N ALA A 45 -0.28 -10.92 -4.58
CA ALA A 45 -0.16 -12.00 -5.55
C ALA A 45 -0.80 -11.64 -6.91
N MET A 46 -1.98 -11.03 -6.90
CA MET A 46 -2.67 -10.58 -8.13
C MET A 46 -1.86 -9.50 -8.87
N ASP A 47 -1.28 -8.54 -8.16
CA ASP A 47 -0.45 -7.49 -8.78
C ASP A 47 0.80 -8.08 -9.45
N GLY A 48 1.46 -9.04 -8.79
CA GLY A 48 2.61 -9.77 -9.34
C GLY A 48 2.31 -10.53 -10.65
N HIS A 49 1.04 -10.75 -10.94
CA HIS A 49 0.56 -11.39 -12.17
C HIS A 49 -0.14 -10.42 -13.14
N GLY A 50 0.08 -9.11 -12.97
CA GLY A 50 -0.48 -8.08 -13.84
C GLY A 50 -1.97 -7.80 -13.62
N GLN A 51 -2.60 -8.42 -12.63
CA GLN A 51 -4.01 -8.22 -12.27
C GLN A 51 -4.18 -7.06 -11.28
N ARG A 52 -3.52 -5.93 -11.55
CA ARG A 52 -3.53 -4.75 -10.67
C ARG A 52 -4.93 -4.22 -10.37
N GLY A 53 -5.87 -4.36 -11.30
CA GLY A 53 -7.28 -4.00 -11.09
C GLY A 53 -7.89 -4.77 -9.92
N PHE A 54 -7.74 -6.10 -9.92
CA PHE A 54 -8.20 -6.96 -8.82
C PHE A 54 -7.44 -6.67 -7.52
N ALA A 55 -6.13 -6.45 -7.59
CA ALA A 55 -5.34 -6.06 -6.43
C ALA A 55 -5.89 -4.78 -5.79
N THR A 56 -6.23 -3.77 -6.60
CA THR A 56 -6.81 -2.51 -6.13
C THR A 56 -8.12 -2.74 -5.40
N GLU A 57 -9.03 -3.56 -5.94
CA GLU A 57 -10.31 -3.88 -5.28
C GLU A 57 -10.12 -4.58 -3.93
N LEU A 58 -9.17 -5.51 -3.85
CA LEU A 58 -8.86 -6.25 -2.63
C LEU A 58 -8.27 -5.34 -1.55
N LEU A 59 -7.38 -4.42 -1.92
CA LEU A 59 -6.82 -3.42 -0.99
C LEU A 59 -7.90 -2.44 -0.51
N GLN A 60 -8.79 -2.00 -1.40
CA GLN A 60 -9.92 -1.16 -1.02
C GLN A 60 -10.87 -1.88 -0.06
N GLU A 61 -11.12 -3.16 -0.26
CA GLU A 61 -11.89 -3.98 0.68
C GLU A 61 -11.18 -4.09 2.04
N ALA A 62 -9.87 -4.36 2.04
CA ALA A 62 -9.08 -4.41 3.28
C ALA A 62 -9.19 -3.11 4.08
N LEU A 63 -9.13 -1.97 3.40
CA LEU A 63 -9.24 -0.65 4.03
C LEU A 63 -10.67 -0.26 4.39
N ARG A 64 -11.70 -0.84 3.74
CA ARG A 64 -13.08 -0.73 4.22
C ARG A 64 -13.28 -1.45 5.55
N GLN A 65 -12.66 -2.62 5.71
CA GLN A 65 -12.71 -3.39 6.95
C GLN A 65 -11.87 -2.75 8.07
N GLN A 66 -10.65 -2.34 7.74
CA GLN A 66 -9.72 -1.71 8.66
C GLN A 66 -9.00 -0.53 7.99
N PRO A 67 -9.55 0.69 8.10
CA PRO A 67 -8.94 1.88 7.51
C PRO A 67 -7.52 2.17 8.02
N THR A 68 -7.17 1.66 9.20
CA THR A 68 -5.88 1.86 9.86
C THR A 68 -4.82 0.84 9.45
N ALA A 69 -5.16 -0.13 8.57
CA ALA A 69 -4.23 -1.16 8.13
C ALA A 69 -3.12 -0.55 7.28
N VAL A 70 -1.87 -0.63 7.76
CA VAL A 70 -0.77 0.14 7.18
C VAL A 70 -0.31 -0.44 5.85
N GLU A 71 -0.17 -1.76 5.76
CA GLU A 71 0.34 -2.44 4.57
C GLU A 71 -0.59 -2.27 3.36
N PRO A 72 -1.92 -2.48 3.47
CA PRO A 72 -2.84 -2.19 2.38
C PRO A 72 -2.86 -0.70 1.99
N ALA A 73 -2.80 0.20 2.97
CA ALA A 73 -2.77 1.64 2.73
C ALA A 73 -1.53 2.06 1.93
N CYS A 74 -0.35 1.54 2.29
CA CYS A 74 0.90 1.84 1.59
C CYS A 74 0.87 1.40 0.13
N VAL A 75 0.38 0.18 -0.13
CA VAL A 75 0.32 -0.36 -1.51
C VAL A 75 -0.69 0.42 -2.34
N LEU A 76 -1.90 0.65 -1.81
CA LEU A 76 -2.93 1.39 -2.55
C LEU A 76 -2.50 2.84 -2.80
N ALA A 77 -1.88 3.49 -1.81
CA ALA A 77 -1.32 4.82 -1.98
C ALA A 77 -0.24 4.85 -3.06
N MET A 78 0.63 3.84 -3.14
CA MET A 78 1.62 3.75 -4.21
C MET A 78 0.97 3.67 -5.59
N TYR A 79 -0.10 2.89 -5.75
CA TYR A 79 -0.84 2.84 -7.03
C TYR A 79 -1.42 4.20 -7.43
N HIS A 80 -1.87 5.00 -6.46
CA HIS A 80 -2.32 6.37 -6.71
C HIS A 80 -1.16 7.31 -7.05
N LEU A 81 -0.02 7.21 -6.34
CA LEU A 81 1.18 8.00 -6.62
C LEU A 81 1.72 7.75 -8.04
N GLU A 82 1.73 6.50 -8.50
CA GLU A 82 2.11 6.14 -9.87
C GLU A 82 1.18 6.77 -10.93
N LYS A 83 -0.09 7.01 -10.57
CA LYS A 83 -1.06 7.72 -11.40
C LYS A 83 -1.05 9.23 -11.20
N GLN A 84 -0.11 9.76 -10.40
CA GLN A 84 -0.04 11.17 -10.00
C GLN A 84 -1.28 11.67 -9.22
N GLU A 85 -2.02 10.75 -8.61
CA GLU A 85 -3.20 11.00 -7.78
C GLU A 85 -2.77 11.24 -6.31
N ASP A 86 -1.91 12.25 -6.12
CA ASP A 86 -1.22 12.50 -4.84
C ASP A 86 -2.20 12.74 -3.67
N ALA A 87 -3.32 13.44 -3.93
CA ALA A 87 -4.32 13.73 -2.91
C ALA A 87 -5.06 12.47 -2.43
N GLN A 88 -5.32 11.51 -3.33
CA GLN A 88 -5.92 10.23 -2.99
C GLN A 88 -4.94 9.39 -2.15
N ALA A 89 -3.66 9.36 -2.53
CA ALA A 89 -2.63 8.69 -1.74
C ALA A 89 -2.54 9.26 -0.32
N GLU A 90 -2.54 10.58 -0.16
CA GLU A 90 -2.56 11.25 1.14
C GLU A 90 -3.79 10.85 1.96
N ALA A 91 -4.98 10.87 1.34
CA ALA A 91 -6.24 10.51 2.00
C ALA A 91 -6.25 9.06 2.51
N ILE A 92 -5.68 8.13 1.73
CA ILE A 92 -5.56 6.71 2.10
C ILE A 92 -4.58 6.50 3.26
N LEU A 93 -3.47 7.24 3.29
CA LEU A 93 -2.43 7.08 4.31
C LEU A 93 -2.77 7.72 5.65
N LYS A 94 -3.63 8.75 5.66
CA LYS A 94 -4.01 9.50 6.87
C LYS A 94 -4.48 8.60 8.03
N PRO A 95 -5.45 7.68 7.86
CA PRO A 95 -5.93 6.85 8.96
C PRO A 95 -4.88 5.85 9.43
N ALA A 96 -4.12 5.26 8.51
CA ALA A 96 -3.03 4.34 8.83
C ALA A 96 -1.94 5.01 9.68
N LEU A 97 -1.52 6.22 9.30
CA LEU A 97 -0.53 7.00 10.07
C LEU A 97 -1.08 7.59 11.36
N ALA A 98 -2.39 7.82 11.46
CA ALA A 98 -2.99 8.20 12.74
C ALA A 98 -2.88 7.06 13.78
N ALA A 99 -3.03 5.80 13.35
CA ALA A 99 -2.88 4.63 14.20
C ALA A 99 -1.41 4.23 14.42
N SER A 100 -0.56 4.40 13.40
CA SER A 100 0.87 4.04 13.44
C SER A 100 1.77 5.21 13.00
N PRO A 101 1.93 6.26 13.84
CA PRO A 101 2.59 7.52 13.43
C PRO A 101 4.06 7.39 13.04
N GLU A 102 4.74 6.37 13.56
CA GLU A 102 6.17 6.12 13.33
C GLU A 102 6.43 5.00 12.32
N HIS A 103 5.39 4.49 11.63
CA HIS A 103 5.60 3.44 10.62
C HIS A 103 6.42 4.00 9.45
N PRO A 104 7.64 3.51 9.18
CA PRO A 104 8.53 4.25 8.30
C PRO A 104 8.11 4.21 6.82
N LYS A 105 7.72 3.03 6.29
CA LYS A 105 7.20 2.92 4.91
C LYS A 105 5.96 3.81 4.64
N ALA A 106 5.00 3.84 5.55
CA ALA A 106 3.83 4.72 5.43
C ALA A 106 4.22 6.20 5.43
N ASN A 107 5.19 6.58 6.27
CA ASN A 107 5.74 7.92 6.28
C ASN A 107 6.46 8.25 4.96
N LEU A 108 7.17 7.29 4.34
CA LEU A 108 7.76 7.49 3.01
C LEU A 108 6.69 7.74 1.94
N CYS A 109 5.66 6.91 1.87
CA CYS A 109 4.55 7.11 0.91
C CYS A 109 3.85 8.46 1.14
N MET A 110 3.68 8.88 2.41
CA MET A 110 3.06 10.17 2.73
C MET A 110 3.95 11.33 2.32
N ALA A 111 5.26 11.22 2.52
CA ALA A 111 6.22 12.20 2.04
C ALA A 111 6.15 12.35 0.51
N MET A 112 6.05 11.24 -0.23
CA MET A 112 5.89 11.26 -1.68
C MET A 112 4.58 11.96 -2.10
N ALA A 113 3.47 11.69 -1.41
CA ALA A 113 2.17 12.34 -1.67
C ALA A 113 2.20 13.85 -1.43
N LEU A 114 2.95 14.30 -0.43
CA LEU A 114 3.04 15.71 -0.06
C LEU A 114 4.15 16.47 -0.80
N ALA A 115 5.05 15.78 -1.50
CA ALA A 115 6.28 16.34 -2.04
C ALA A 115 6.07 17.57 -2.94
N LYS A 116 4.97 17.61 -3.69
CA LYS A 116 4.68 18.67 -4.67
C LYS A 116 3.90 19.85 -4.08
N THR A 117 3.22 19.67 -2.96
CA THR A 117 2.25 20.62 -2.42
C THR A 117 2.65 21.15 -1.05
N GLU A 118 3.25 20.31 -0.21
CA GLU A 118 3.54 20.60 1.19
C GLU A 118 4.95 20.13 1.58
N THR A 119 5.98 20.67 0.90
CA THR A 119 7.40 20.28 1.05
C THR A 119 7.84 20.18 2.51
N ALA A 120 7.49 21.16 3.36
CA ALA A 120 7.86 21.13 4.77
C ALA A 120 7.29 19.92 5.53
N LYS A 121 6.03 19.54 5.25
CA LYS A 121 5.41 18.35 5.84
C LYS A 121 6.02 17.08 5.26
N ALA A 122 6.27 17.04 3.95
CA ALA A 122 6.95 15.91 3.30
C ALA A 122 8.29 15.61 3.98
N ARG A 123 9.12 16.63 4.21
CA ARG A 123 10.40 16.49 4.92
C ARG A 123 10.25 15.98 6.35
N ALA A 124 9.23 16.43 7.08
CA ALA A 124 8.95 15.90 8.43
C ALA A 124 8.62 14.40 8.42
N HIS A 125 7.89 13.93 7.41
CA HIS A 125 7.65 12.49 7.21
C HIS A 125 8.91 11.73 6.78
N LEU A 126 9.80 12.34 5.98
CA LEU A 126 11.07 11.73 5.59
C LEU A 126 12.00 11.44 6.79
N VAL A 127 12.02 12.32 7.79
CA VAL A 127 12.77 12.09 9.04
C VAL A 127 12.30 10.81 9.75
N LYS A 128 11.00 10.50 9.68
CA LYS A 128 10.44 9.27 10.26
C LYS A 128 10.75 8.05 9.39
N ALA A 129 10.62 8.18 8.06
CA ALA A 129 10.96 7.14 7.11
C ALA A 129 12.44 6.71 7.20
N ALA A 130 13.35 7.65 7.46
CA ALA A 130 14.79 7.39 7.59
C ALA A 130 15.16 6.50 8.81
N LYS A 131 14.22 6.24 9.72
CA LYS A 131 14.41 5.33 10.86
C LYS A 131 14.16 3.85 10.52
N ASP A 132 13.72 3.53 9.30
CA ASP A 132 13.46 2.14 8.90
C ASP A 132 14.73 1.28 9.00
N THR A 133 14.57 -0.01 9.28
CA THR A 133 15.66 -1.00 9.20
C THR A 133 15.94 -1.41 7.76
N ASP A 134 14.95 -1.30 6.87
CA ASP A 134 15.11 -1.49 5.43
C ASP A 134 15.97 -0.36 4.81
N ALA A 135 17.07 -0.75 4.16
CA ALA A 135 17.99 0.18 3.52
C ALA A 135 17.35 0.90 2.33
N ASP A 136 16.46 0.23 1.60
CA ASP A 136 15.83 0.79 0.41
C ASP A 136 14.89 1.93 0.81
N VAL A 137 14.14 1.76 1.91
CA VAL A 137 13.26 2.81 2.46
C VAL A 137 14.08 4.03 2.89
N ARG A 138 15.23 3.82 3.57
CA ARG A 138 16.12 4.91 3.97
C ARG A 138 16.73 5.63 2.77
N GLU A 139 17.15 4.88 1.75
CA GLU A 139 17.73 5.45 0.54
C GLU A 139 16.71 6.28 -0.24
N GLN A 140 15.49 5.76 -0.43
CA GLN A 140 14.40 6.49 -1.07
C GLN A 140 14.05 7.77 -0.29
N ALA A 141 14.02 7.68 1.05
CA ALA A 141 13.75 8.85 1.88
C ALA A 141 14.84 9.94 1.72
N ALA A 142 16.12 9.54 1.74
CA ALA A 142 17.24 10.46 1.56
C ALA A 142 17.27 11.06 0.14
N ALA A 143 16.97 10.26 -0.88
CA ALA A 143 16.89 10.73 -2.26
C ALA A 143 15.80 11.78 -2.43
N LEU A 144 14.60 11.54 -1.88
CA LEU A 144 13.51 12.51 -1.93
C LEU A 144 13.87 13.79 -1.15
N ASP A 145 14.47 13.70 0.04
CA ASP A 145 14.86 14.88 0.83
C ASP A 145 15.84 15.77 0.05
N LYS A 146 16.80 15.16 -0.63
CA LYS A 146 17.76 15.87 -1.48
C LYS A 146 17.08 16.59 -2.64
N VAL A 147 16.11 15.96 -3.29
CA VAL A 147 15.33 16.59 -4.37
C VAL A 147 14.54 17.79 -3.84
N LEU A 148 13.86 17.63 -2.69
CA LEU A 148 13.09 18.71 -2.08
C LEU A 148 13.98 19.90 -1.70
N ALA A 149 15.17 19.66 -1.14
CA ALA A 149 16.11 20.71 -0.77
C ALA A 149 16.66 21.50 -1.98
N GLN A 150 16.73 20.88 -3.17
CA GLN A 150 17.18 21.57 -4.39
C GLN A 150 16.11 22.49 -4.99
N HIS A 151 14.84 22.27 -4.64
CA HIS A 151 13.68 22.98 -5.17
C HIS A 151 12.98 23.87 -4.14
N GLU A 152 13.56 24.07 -2.95
CA GLU A 152 13.06 25.05 -1.99
C GLU A 152 13.26 26.48 -2.55
N PRO A 153 12.19 27.29 -2.64
CA PRO A 153 12.34 28.70 -2.99
C PRO A 153 13.16 29.39 -1.89
N ARG A 154 14.25 30.05 -2.31
CA ARG A 154 15.12 30.88 -1.46
C ARG A 154 14.38 32.04 -0.80
#